data_AF-A0A969T1P0-F1
#
_entry.id   AF-A0A969T1P0-F1
#
_cell.length_a   1.000
_cell.length_b   1.000
_cell.length_c   1.000
_cell.angle_alpha   90.00
_cell.angle_beta   90.00
_cell.angle_gamma   90.00
#
_symmetry.space_group_name_H-M   'P 1'
#
loop_
_entity.id
_entity.type
_entity.pdbx_description
1 polymer ?
#
loop_
_entity_poly.entity_id
_entity_poly.type
_entity_poly.pdbx_seq_one_letter_code
_entity_poly.pdbx_strand_id
1 'polypeptide(L)'
;MGKRAMSGSDITPEILQTIEILEALETLLDKTPSAEIEDILQEAWIKVSETFPDDFKEATREDAGAEGLRRYIRIKAFFENPTENSVSPEELEAYYRNREPVGEDSAEFFFPE
;
A
#
# COMPACT_ATOMS: atom_id res chain seq x y z
N MET A 1 14.20 -14.16 22.53
CA MET A 1 14.91 -13.22 21.63
C MET A 1 15.19 -13.98 20.34
N GLY A 2 14.50 -13.61 19.26
CA GLY A 2 14.57 -14.31 17.98
C GLY A 2 13.56 -13.69 17.04
N LYS A 3 13.86 -12.47 16.57
CA LYS A 3 13.15 -11.90 15.43
C LYS A 3 13.49 -12.80 14.25
N ARG A 4 12.56 -13.68 13.87
CA ARG A 4 12.64 -14.39 12.59
C ARG A 4 12.63 -13.30 11.52
N ALA A 5 13.76 -13.10 10.86
CA ALA A 5 13.78 -12.46 9.56
C ALA A 5 12.92 -13.36 8.65
N MET A 6 11.70 -12.92 8.33
CA MET A 6 10.88 -13.59 7.33
C MET A 6 11.42 -13.17 5.97
N SER A 7 11.74 -14.15 5.14
CA SER A 7 12.21 -13.98 3.78
C SER A 7 11.42 -14.94 2.90
N GLY A 8 10.88 -14.43 1.79
CA GLY A 8 10.26 -15.19 0.70
C GLY A 8 8.73 -15.11 0.70
N SER A 9 8.19 -14.14 -0.07
CA SER A 9 6.78 -13.89 -0.38
C SER A 9 5.81 -13.73 0.80
N ASP A 10 5.81 -12.57 1.44
CA ASP A 10 4.80 -12.18 2.44
C ASP A 10 3.40 -11.88 1.83
N ILE A 11 3.24 -12.05 0.50
CA ILE A 11 1.99 -11.86 -0.23
C ILE A 11 1.31 -13.22 -0.37
N THR A 12 0.25 -13.45 0.41
CA THR A 12 -0.53 -14.69 0.37
C THR A 12 -1.79 -14.55 -0.50
N PRO A 13 -2.37 -15.67 -1.00
CA PRO A 13 -3.65 -15.63 -1.72
C PRO A 13 -4.78 -14.97 -0.93
N GLU A 14 -4.77 -15.09 0.40
CA GLU A 14 -5.74 -14.47 1.30
C GLU A 14 -5.60 -12.94 1.33
N ILE A 15 -4.36 -12.42 1.27
CA ILE A 15 -4.11 -10.97 1.16
C ILE A 15 -4.65 -10.46 -0.18
N LEU A 16 -4.42 -11.18 -1.28
CA LEU A 16 -4.94 -10.82 -2.60
C LEU A 16 -6.48 -10.78 -2.62
N GLN A 17 -7.13 -11.81 -2.07
CA GLN A 17 -8.58 -11.86 -1.96
C GLN A 17 -9.13 -10.71 -1.09
N THR A 18 -8.43 -10.36 -0.01
CA THR A 18 -8.82 -9.24 0.86
C THR A 18 -8.79 -7.92 0.08
N ILE A 19 -7.77 -7.70 -0.74
CA ILE A 19 -7.64 -6.50 -1.59
C ILE A 19 -8.80 -6.41 -2.60
N GLU A 20 -9.16 -7.52 -3.24
CA GLU A 20 -10.31 -7.56 -4.17
C GLU A 20 -11.62 -7.17 -3.50
N ILE A 21 -11.85 -7.59 -2.26
CA ILE A 21 -13.04 -7.24 -1.49
C ILE A 21 -13.05 -5.75 -1.14
N LEU A 22 -11.91 -5.20 -0.70
CA LEU A 22 -11.80 -3.77 -0.37
C LEU A 22 -12.03 -2.90 -1.60
N GLU A 23 -11.47 -3.26 -2.75
CA GLU A 23 -11.69 -2.55 -4.02
C GLU A 23 -13.16 -2.60 -4.45
N ALA A 24 -13.83 -3.74 -4.26
CA ALA A 24 -15.25 -3.85 -4.57
C ALA A 24 -16.12 -2.95 -3.67
N LEU A 25 -15.74 -2.78 -2.40
CA LEU A 25 -16.40 -1.87 -1.46
C LEU A 25 -16.13 -0.39 -1.81
N GLU A 26 -14.90 -0.03 -2.17
CA GLU A 26 -14.56 1.31 -2.69
C GLU A 26 -15.38 1.63 -3.95
N THR A 27 -15.41 0.69 -4.91
CA THR A 27 -16.22 0.82 -6.13
C THR A 27 -17.71 0.97 -5.83
N LEU A 28 -18.21 0.29 -4.79
CA LEU A 28 -19.59 0.40 -4.37
C LEU A 28 -19.88 1.79 -3.78
N LEU A 29 -18.98 2.33 -2.97
CA LEU A 29 -19.08 3.68 -2.41
C LEU A 29 -19.09 4.73 -3.53
N ASP A 30 -18.22 4.61 -4.52
CA ASP A 30 -18.16 5.52 -5.68
C ASP A 30 -19.46 5.52 -6.49
N LYS A 31 -20.04 4.34 -6.72
CA LYS A 31 -21.28 4.17 -7.50
C LYS A 31 -22.52 4.52 -6.71
N THR A 32 -22.50 4.35 -5.40
CA THR A 32 -23.65 4.57 -4.52
C THR A 32 -23.16 5.13 -3.18
N PRO A 33 -22.86 6.45 -3.14
CA PRO A 33 -22.37 7.08 -1.93
C PRO A 33 -23.39 6.97 -0.80
N SER A 34 -22.99 6.36 0.30
CA SER A 34 -23.83 6.08 1.46
C SER A 34 -22.96 6.05 2.70
N ALA A 35 -23.41 6.72 3.77
CA ALA A 35 -22.74 6.66 5.06
C ALA A 35 -22.60 5.22 5.58
N GLU A 36 -23.60 4.36 5.31
CA GLU A 36 -23.53 2.94 5.71
C GLU A 36 -22.44 2.18 4.95
N ILE A 37 -22.22 2.49 3.67
CA ILE A 37 -21.18 1.84 2.86
C ILE A 37 -19.80 2.35 3.27
N GLU A 38 -19.68 3.65 3.55
CA GLU A 38 -18.47 4.27 4.08
C GLU A 38 -18.07 3.66 5.43
N ASP A 39 -19.02 3.51 6.36
CA ASP A 39 -18.80 2.87 7.66
C ASP A 39 -18.33 1.41 7.51
N ILE A 40 -18.97 0.64 6.62
CA ILE A 40 -18.57 -0.74 6.33
C ILE A 40 -17.14 -0.81 5.78
N LEU A 41 -16.81 0.08 4.83
CA LEU A 41 -15.47 0.15 4.23
C LEU A 41 -14.42 0.52 5.29
N GLN A 42 -14.70 1.52 6.12
CA GLN A 42 -13.79 1.94 7.19
C GLN A 42 -13.57 0.83 8.23
N GLU A 43 -14.63 0.14 8.66
CA GLU A 43 -14.52 -1.01 9.56
C GLU A 43 -13.72 -2.17 8.95
N ALA A 44 -13.95 -2.46 7.67
CA ALA A 44 -13.23 -3.50 6.96
C ALA A 44 -11.73 -3.18 6.94
N TRP A 45 -11.35 -1.95 6.58
CA TRP A 45 -9.98 -1.46 6.59
C TRP A 45 -9.31 -1.59 7.96
N ILE A 46 -9.98 -1.20 9.05
CA ILE A 46 -9.42 -1.31 10.40
C ILE A 46 -9.13 -2.78 10.72
N LYS A 47 -10.08 -3.69 10.47
CA LYS A 47 -9.93 -5.12 10.82
C LYS A 47 -8.83 -5.81 10.02
N VAL A 48 -8.69 -5.48 8.74
CA VAL A 48 -7.73 -6.14 7.86
C VAL A 48 -6.35 -5.50 7.89
N SER A 49 -6.25 -4.20 8.21
CA SER A 49 -4.97 -3.49 8.26
C SER A 49 -3.96 -4.17 9.16
N GLU A 50 -4.36 -4.67 10.34
CA GLU A 50 -3.48 -5.37 11.27
C GLU A 50 -2.90 -6.67 10.69
N THR A 51 -3.63 -7.31 9.75
CA THR A 51 -3.22 -8.57 9.11
C THR A 51 -2.19 -8.39 8.01
N PHE A 52 -1.99 -7.16 7.52
CA PHE A 52 -1.00 -6.89 6.48
C PHE A 52 0.43 -6.85 7.04
N PRO A 53 1.44 -7.22 6.21
CA PRO A 53 2.85 -7.09 6.55
C PRO A 53 3.23 -5.65 6.94
N ASP A 54 4.24 -5.48 7.82
CA ASP A 54 4.61 -4.14 8.30
C ASP A 54 5.18 -3.25 7.17
N ASP A 55 5.94 -3.84 6.25
CA ASP A 55 6.50 -3.12 5.10
C ASP A 55 5.44 -2.73 4.06
N PHE A 56 4.30 -3.44 4.04
CA PHE A 56 3.10 -3.08 3.29
C PHE A 56 2.44 -1.83 3.90
N LYS A 57 2.19 -1.84 5.22
CA LYS A 57 1.64 -0.69 5.95
C LYS A 57 2.50 0.57 5.81
N GLU A 58 3.82 0.41 5.86
CA GLU A 58 4.77 1.51 5.65
C GLU A 58 4.70 2.07 4.22
N ALA A 59 4.54 1.21 3.21
CA ALA A 59 4.50 1.62 1.82
C ALA A 59 3.16 2.23 1.39
N THR A 60 2.07 1.94 2.10
CA THR A 60 0.71 2.41 1.80
C THR A 60 0.23 3.45 2.80
N ARG A 61 1.13 4.09 3.54
CA ARG A 61 0.79 5.05 4.60
C ARG A 61 0.00 6.26 4.09
N GLU A 62 0.30 6.72 2.87
CA GLU A 62 -0.38 7.85 2.22
C GLU A 62 -1.49 7.42 1.26
N ASP A 63 -1.43 6.17 0.78
CA ASP A 63 -2.37 5.58 -0.17
C ASP A 63 -2.83 4.23 0.40
N ALA A 64 -3.57 4.32 1.51
CA ALA A 64 -4.05 3.15 2.25
C ALA A 64 -5.28 2.50 1.59
N GLY A 65 -5.61 2.87 0.34
CA GLY A 65 -6.69 2.28 -0.44
C GLY A 65 -6.26 1.01 -1.17
N ALA A 66 -7.23 0.29 -1.75
CA ALA A 66 -6.95 -0.98 -2.44
C ALA A 66 -5.98 -0.82 -3.63
N GLU A 67 -5.98 0.36 -4.25
CA GLU A 67 -5.03 0.71 -5.31
C GLU A 67 -3.57 0.77 -4.82
N GLY A 68 -3.31 1.45 -3.69
CA GLY A 68 -1.99 1.51 -3.09
C GLY A 68 -1.46 0.12 -2.71
N LEU A 69 -2.34 -0.75 -2.21
CA LEU A 69 -2.04 -2.15 -1.91
C LEU A 69 -1.59 -2.93 -3.15
N ARG A 70 -2.34 -2.82 -4.26
CA ARG A 70 -1.97 -3.47 -5.53
C ARG A 70 -0.65 -2.95 -6.06
N ARG A 71 -0.42 -1.64 -5.98
CA ARG A 71 0.82 -1.02 -6.44
C ARG A 71 2.01 -1.57 -5.67
N TYR A 72 1.94 -1.67 -4.35
CA TYR A 72 3.00 -2.30 -3.55
C TYR A 72 3.27 -3.75 -4.00
N ILE A 73 2.22 -4.57 -4.18
CA ILE A 73 2.37 -5.98 -4.57
C ILE A 73 3.09 -6.10 -5.92
N ARG A 74 2.70 -5.27 -6.88
CA ARG A 74 3.30 -5.26 -8.21
C ARG A 74 4.78 -4.86 -8.16
N ILE A 75 5.11 -3.86 -7.35
CA ILE A 75 6.49 -3.37 -7.18
C ILE A 75 7.35 -4.41 -6.46
N LYS A 76 6.82 -5.08 -5.43
CA LYS A 76 7.48 -6.20 -4.77
C LYS A 76 7.78 -7.33 -5.75
N ALA A 77 6.81 -7.73 -6.55
CA ALA A 77 6.99 -8.77 -7.57
C ALA A 77 8.05 -8.39 -8.61
N PHE A 78 8.13 -7.10 -9.00
CA PHE A 78 9.21 -6.58 -9.85
C PHE A 78 10.58 -6.71 -9.20
N PHE A 79 10.72 -6.35 -7.92
CA PHE A 79 12.02 -6.49 -7.23
C PHE A 79 12.42 -7.95 -6.97
N GLU A 80 11.47 -8.85 -6.79
CA GLU A 80 11.73 -10.29 -6.63
C GLU A 80 12.11 -10.97 -7.96
N ASN A 81 11.42 -10.63 -9.06
CA ASN A 81 11.69 -11.19 -10.38
C ASN A 81 11.39 -10.17 -11.50
N PRO A 82 12.34 -9.27 -11.81
CA PRO A 82 12.13 -8.18 -12.78
C PRO A 82 12.02 -8.68 -14.23
N THR A 83 12.48 -9.90 -14.50
CA THR A 83 12.37 -10.55 -15.81
C THR A 83 10.96 -11.04 -16.13
N GLU A 84 10.18 -11.43 -15.11
CA GLU A 84 8.81 -11.93 -15.27
C GLU A 84 7.75 -10.87 -14.91
N ASN A 85 8.08 -9.95 -14.01
CA ASN A 85 7.18 -8.89 -13.57
C ASN A 85 7.77 -7.55 -13.99
N SER A 86 7.31 -6.99 -15.11
CA SER A 86 7.72 -5.66 -15.55
C SER A 86 6.80 -4.57 -15.00
N VAL A 87 7.41 -3.45 -14.63
CA VAL A 87 6.74 -2.27 -14.09
C VAL A 87 7.22 -1.07 -14.91
N SER A 88 6.30 -0.14 -15.21
CA SER A 88 6.67 1.07 -15.93
C SER A 88 7.45 2.05 -15.05
N PRO A 89 8.27 2.95 -15.63
CA PRO A 89 8.93 4.00 -14.86
C PRO A 89 7.94 4.86 -14.06
N GLU A 90 6.75 5.15 -14.60
CA GLU A 90 5.73 5.94 -13.91
C GLU A 90 5.15 5.22 -12.68
N GLU A 91 4.95 3.89 -12.77
CA GLU A 91 4.48 3.07 -11.65
C GLU A 91 5.52 3.01 -10.53
N LEU A 92 6.81 2.92 -10.90
CA LEU A 92 7.93 2.93 -9.95
C LEU A 92 8.03 4.30 -9.25
N GLU A 93 7.88 5.39 -10.00
CA GLU A 93 7.88 6.76 -9.47
C GLU A 93 6.69 7.03 -8.54
N ALA A 94 5.49 6.55 -8.88
CA ALA A 94 4.32 6.64 -8.01
C ALA A 94 4.51 5.91 -6.68
N TYR A 95 5.17 4.75 -6.69
CA TYR A 95 5.53 4.03 -5.48
C TYR A 95 6.53 4.79 -4.59
N TYR A 96 7.54 5.44 -5.18
CA TYR A 96 8.50 6.24 -4.41
C TYR A 96 7.89 7.52 -3.84
N ARG A 97 7.01 8.21 -4.58
CA ARG A 97 6.30 9.39 -4.06
C ARG A 97 5.46 9.08 -2.83
N ASN A 98 4.75 7.94 -2.82
CA ASN A 98 3.95 7.51 -1.67
C ASN A 98 4.81 7.01 -0.48
N ARG A 99 6.13 6.84 -0.69
CA ARG A 99 7.10 6.43 0.33
C ARG A 99 7.95 7.59 0.84
N GLU A 100 8.02 8.71 0.14
CA GLU A 100 8.63 9.92 0.69
C GLU A 100 7.75 10.37 1.87
N PRO A 101 8.28 10.44 3.10
CA PRO A 101 7.53 11.04 4.18
C PRO A 101 7.17 12.47 3.76
N VAL A 102 5.87 12.84 3.77
CA VAL A 102 5.47 14.27 3.72
C VAL A 102 6.35 15.01 4.72
N GLY A 103 7.23 15.87 4.21
CA GLY A 103 8.51 16.20 4.82
C GLY A 103 8.50 16.46 6.34
N GLU A 104 9.53 15.97 7.01
CA GLU A 104 10.16 16.78 8.06
C GLU A 104 10.73 18.01 7.35
N ASP A 105 9.92 19.08 7.29
CA ASP A 105 10.31 20.43 6.92
C ASP A 105 10.94 20.60 5.51
N SER A 106 10.49 21.50 4.65
CA SER A 106 10.71 22.94 4.82
C SER A 106 11.92 23.35 5.68
N ALA A 107 12.98 22.54 5.75
CA ALA A 107 14.26 22.99 6.24
C ALA A 107 14.94 23.65 5.05
N GLU A 108 14.74 24.98 4.94
CA GLU A 108 15.64 25.87 4.23
C GLU A 108 17.07 25.32 4.34
N PHE A 109 17.64 24.94 3.20
CA PHE A 109 19.06 24.69 3.08
C PHE A 109 19.78 26.04 3.22
N PHE A 110 19.76 26.61 4.43
CA PHE A 110 20.64 27.70 4.82
C PHE A 110 22.05 27.10 4.83
N PHE A 111 22.82 27.39 3.79
CA PHE A 111 24.27 27.38 3.92
C PHE A 111 24.66 28.64 4.70
N PRO A 112 25.21 28.55 5.92
CA PRO A 112 25.92 29.67 6.52
C PRO A 112 27.35 29.72 5.95
N GLU A 113 27.59 30.83 5.23
CA GLU A 113 28.82 31.39 4.62
C GLU A 113 29.65 30.53 3.64
#